data_AF-A0A9Q1B4Z5-F1
#
_entry.id   AF-A0A9Q1B4Z5-F1
#
_cell.length_a   1.000
_cell.length_b   1.000
_cell.length_c   1.000
_cell.angle_alpha   90.00
_cell.angle_beta   90.00
_cell.angle_gamma   90.00
#
_symmetry.space_group_name_H-M   'P 1'
#
loop_
_entity.id
_entity.type
_entity.pdbx_description
1 polymer ?
#
loop_
_entity_poly.entity_id
_entity_poly.type
_entity_poly.pdbx_seq_one_letter_code
_entity_poly.pdbx_strand_id
1 'polypeptide(L)'
;MKNSPDASGSEKHSEAKVQESRVVTEEEWLEKWRTKNIGFHVEEGHPLADLGHHVIGVEISESALKEFFTEQNLPFSEEAVSQIPGAKLFKSTSGNISLYCCSIYDLTSTVTGKVDGIWDRGALVAVNPSERERYAQLILSLMNQKCHCLLVTCLYDPNKHKGPPFYVSDSEVKSLFGKHCDIKYLEKRDTLSERHKKWGLDSFWEVIYLLMLK
;
A
#
# COMPACT_ATOMS: atom_id res chain seq x y z
N MET A 1 42.40 -18.63 -14.94
CA MET A 1 41.21 -18.69 -14.07
C MET A 1 40.17 -17.76 -14.66
N LYS A 2 39.06 -18.31 -15.16
CA LYS A 2 37.97 -17.51 -15.75
C LYS A 2 37.09 -17.01 -14.61
N ASN A 3 36.90 -15.69 -14.53
CA ASN A 3 35.89 -15.08 -13.67
C ASN A 3 34.51 -15.34 -14.28
N SER A 4 33.62 -15.97 -13.51
CA SER A 4 32.20 -16.08 -13.82
C SER A 4 31.52 -14.71 -13.65
N PRO A 5 30.61 -14.30 -14.55
CA PRO A 5 29.77 -13.14 -14.33
C PRO A 5 28.56 -13.49 -13.44
N ASP A 6 28.15 -12.53 -12.62
CA ASP A 6 26.99 -12.56 -11.73
C ASP A 6 25.72 -13.08 -12.40
N ALA A 7 25.24 -14.26 -11.97
CA ALA A 7 23.93 -14.82 -12.34
C ALA A 7 22.76 -14.18 -11.55
N SER A 8 23.03 -13.37 -10.53
CA SER A 8 22.00 -12.82 -9.63
C SER A 8 21.19 -11.67 -10.24
N GLY A 9 21.62 -11.11 -11.36
CA GLY A 9 20.94 -9.99 -12.04
C GLY A 9 19.84 -10.43 -13.01
N SER A 10 19.98 -11.61 -13.64
CA SER A 10 19.04 -12.10 -14.65
C SER A 10 17.82 -12.81 -14.08
N GLU A 11 17.96 -13.49 -12.93
CA GLU A 11 16.85 -14.23 -12.30
C GLU A 11 15.80 -13.29 -11.69
N LYS A 12 16.24 -12.24 -10.99
CA LYS A 12 15.35 -11.25 -10.34
C LYS A 12 14.44 -10.51 -11.32
N HIS A 13 14.92 -10.27 -12.55
CA HIS A 13 14.13 -9.61 -13.60
C HIS A 13 13.09 -10.53 -14.25
N SER A 14 13.26 -11.85 -14.12
CA SER A 14 12.35 -12.87 -14.68
C SER A 14 11.18 -13.18 -13.74
N GLU A 15 11.40 -13.07 -12.44
CA GLU A 15 10.43 -13.39 -11.38
C GLU A 15 9.26 -12.39 -11.31
N ALA A 16 9.53 -11.09 -11.54
CA ALA A 16 8.50 -10.05 -11.57
C ALA A 16 7.49 -10.25 -12.72
N LYS A 17 7.93 -10.84 -13.84
CA LYS A 17 7.09 -11.05 -15.03
C LYS A 17 5.95 -12.05 -14.82
N VAL A 18 6.09 -12.94 -13.84
CA VAL A 18 5.12 -14.00 -13.57
C VAL A 18 3.75 -13.45 -13.18
N GLN A 19 3.71 -12.27 -12.58
CA GLN A 19 2.49 -11.63 -12.07
C GLN A 19 1.97 -10.48 -12.96
N GLU A 20 2.70 -10.08 -14.01
CA GLU A 20 2.40 -8.88 -14.81
C GLU A 20 0.98 -8.83 -15.38
N SER A 21 0.38 -9.98 -15.70
CA SER A 21 -0.96 -10.07 -16.29
C SER A 21 -2.09 -10.23 -15.25
N ARG A 22 -1.78 -10.42 -13.96
CA ARG A 22 -2.80 -10.56 -12.93
C ARG A 22 -3.34 -9.18 -12.55
N VAL A 23 -4.65 -9.03 -12.72
CA VAL A 23 -5.41 -7.83 -12.35
C VAL A 23 -6.46 -8.23 -11.33
N VAL A 24 -6.47 -7.57 -10.17
CA VAL A 24 -7.55 -7.60 -9.18
C VAL A 24 -8.39 -6.34 -9.39
N THR A 25 -9.68 -6.49 -9.63
CA THR A 25 -10.60 -5.35 -9.83
C THR A 25 -11.07 -4.77 -8.49
N GLU A 26 -11.62 -3.56 -8.52
CA GLU A 26 -12.27 -2.96 -7.35
C GLU A 26 -13.42 -3.86 -6.83
N GLU A 27 -14.20 -4.46 -7.73
CA GLU A 27 -15.26 -5.39 -7.36
C GLU A 27 -14.74 -6.63 -6.62
N GLU A 28 -13.59 -7.18 -7.04
CA GLU A 28 -12.93 -8.28 -6.32
C GLU A 28 -12.47 -7.85 -4.91
N TRP A 29 -12.05 -6.60 -4.72
CA TRP A 29 -11.69 -6.06 -3.40
C TRP A 29 -12.92 -5.88 -2.50
N LEU A 30 -14.01 -5.33 -3.04
CA LEU A 30 -15.27 -5.19 -2.33
C LEU A 30 -15.82 -6.55 -1.90
N GLU A 31 -15.73 -7.56 -2.76
CA GLU A 31 -16.14 -8.92 -2.48
C GLU A 31 -15.35 -9.56 -1.33
N LYS A 32 -14.04 -9.28 -1.22
CA LYS A 32 -13.22 -9.75 -0.08
C LYS A 32 -13.73 -9.21 1.24
N TRP A 33 -14.05 -7.92 1.31
CA TRP A 33 -14.65 -7.32 2.50
C TRP A 33 -16.03 -7.92 2.80
N ARG A 34 -16.88 -8.05 1.78
CA ARG A 34 -18.23 -8.64 1.91
C ARG A 34 -18.20 -10.06 2.45
N THR A 35 -17.22 -10.86 2.03
CA THR A 35 -17.06 -12.28 2.42
C THR A 35 -16.11 -12.50 3.60
N LYS A 36 -15.62 -11.42 4.23
CA LYS A 36 -14.65 -11.47 5.32
C LYS A 36 -13.36 -12.22 4.97
N ASN A 37 -13.00 -12.24 3.68
CA ASN A 37 -11.70 -12.74 3.21
C ASN A 37 -10.64 -11.63 3.32
N ILE A 38 -10.48 -11.10 4.54
CA ILE A 38 -9.69 -9.92 4.89
C ILE A 38 -8.50 -10.28 5.77
N GLY A 39 -7.84 -11.41 5.52
CA GLY A 39 -6.71 -11.86 6.35
C GLY A 39 -5.51 -10.89 6.41
N PHE A 40 -5.52 -9.83 5.59
CA PHE A 40 -4.57 -8.71 5.62
C PHE A 40 -4.90 -7.64 6.68
N HIS A 41 -6.13 -7.65 7.20
CA HIS A 41 -6.61 -6.73 8.22
C HIS A 41 -5.84 -6.90 9.51
N VAL A 42 -5.58 -5.77 10.16
CA VAL A 42 -5.05 -5.70 11.52
C VAL A 42 -6.06 -4.86 12.28
N GLU A 43 -6.68 -5.44 13.31
CA GLU A 43 -7.78 -4.82 14.06
C GLU A 43 -7.33 -3.56 14.81
N GLU A 44 -6.05 -3.49 15.18
CA GLU A 44 -5.49 -2.32 15.85
C GLU A 44 -5.21 -1.19 14.84
N GLY A 45 -5.81 -0.03 15.08
CA GLY A 45 -5.55 1.19 14.31
C GLY A 45 -4.13 1.71 14.54
N HIS A 46 -3.61 2.47 13.56
CA HIS A 46 -2.30 3.09 13.71
C HIS A 46 -2.37 4.25 14.72
N PRO A 47 -1.43 4.38 15.68
CA PRO A 47 -1.48 5.37 16.75
C PRO A 47 -1.26 6.83 16.33
N LEU A 48 -1.18 7.16 15.04
CA LEU A 48 -0.81 8.51 14.59
C LEU A 48 -1.82 9.57 15.05
N ALA A 49 -3.11 9.22 15.03
CA ALA A 49 -4.17 10.11 15.46
C ALA A 49 -4.09 10.42 16.98
N ASP A 50 -3.77 9.40 17.79
CA ASP A 50 -3.59 9.53 19.25
C ASP A 50 -2.33 10.31 19.62
N LEU A 51 -1.32 10.25 18.75
CA LEU A 51 -0.10 11.07 18.85
C LEU A 51 -0.31 12.53 18.39
N GLY A 52 -1.54 12.92 18.05
CA GLY A 52 -1.90 14.29 17.70
C GLY A 52 -1.69 14.65 16.23
N HIS A 53 -1.45 13.67 15.35
CA HIS A 53 -1.35 13.91 13.91
C HIS A 53 -2.72 13.87 13.22
N HIS A 54 -2.85 14.62 12.13
CA HIS A 54 -3.98 14.49 11.22
C HIS A 54 -3.73 13.32 10.26
N VAL A 55 -4.64 12.35 10.26
CA VAL A 55 -4.56 11.13 9.46
C VAL A 55 -5.57 11.20 8.33
N ILE A 56 -5.08 10.99 7.11
CA ILE A 56 -5.90 10.84 5.91
C ILE A 56 -5.72 9.41 5.39
N GLY A 57 -6.82 8.76 5.01
CA GLY A 57 -6.79 7.45 4.37
C GLY A 57 -7.76 7.39 3.20
N VAL A 58 -7.59 6.39 2.34
CA VAL A 58 -8.51 6.09 1.24
C VAL A 58 -8.74 4.60 1.17
N GLU A 59 -10.00 4.23 0.95
CA GLU A 59 -10.44 2.84 0.85
C GLU A 59 -11.67 2.82 -0.06
N ILE A 60 -11.77 1.83 -0.95
CA ILE A 60 -12.91 1.72 -1.85
C ILE A 60 -14.13 1.10 -1.13
N SER A 61 -13.88 0.28 -0.11
CA SER A 61 -14.88 -0.41 0.69
C SER A 61 -15.47 0.47 1.79
N GLU A 62 -16.70 0.94 1.58
CA GLU A 62 -17.47 1.63 2.62
C GLU A 62 -17.63 0.79 3.90
N SER A 63 -17.80 -0.52 3.77
CA SER A 63 -17.89 -1.42 4.93
C SER A 63 -16.61 -1.45 5.75
N ALA A 64 -15.44 -1.45 5.10
CA ALA A 64 -14.15 -1.41 5.78
C ALA A 64 -13.97 -0.13 6.60
N LEU A 65 -14.38 1.01 6.04
CA LEU A 65 -14.33 2.30 6.74
C LEU A 65 -15.24 2.30 7.98
N LYS A 66 -16.47 1.80 7.84
CA LYS A 66 -17.41 1.68 8.96
C LYS A 66 -16.90 0.73 10.04
N GLU A 67 -16.29 -0.38 9.64
CA GLU A 67 -15.65 -1.34 10.54
C GLU A 67 -14.50 -0.69 11.30
N PHE A 68 -13.61 0.04 10.63
CA PHE A 68 -12.52 0.78 11.28
C PHE A 68 -13.04 1.68 12.41
N PHE A 69 -14.02 2.55 12.15
CA PHE A 69 -14.54 3.45 13.20
C PHE A 69 -15.22 2.68 14.34
N THR A 70 -15.89 1.56 14.03
CA THR A 70 -16.52 0.70 15.03
C THR A 70 -15.49 0.01 15.91
N GLU A 71 -14.46 -0.59 15.31
CA GLU A 71 -13.37 -1.30 16.00
C GLU A 71 -12.55 -0.35 16.87
N GLN A 72 -12.26 0.86 16.38
CA GLN A 72 -11.54 1.87 17.16
C GLN A 72 -12.42 2.60 18.18
N ASN A 73 -13.72 2.27 18.25
CA ASN A 73 -14.71 2.94 19.11
C ASN A 73 -14.72 4.47 18.91
N LEU A 74 -14.63 4.91 17.64
CA LEU A 74 -14.56 6.31 17.25
C LEU A 74 -15.89 6.74 16.62
N PRO A 75 -16.63 7.70 17.21
CA PRO A 75 -17.77 8.31 16.54
C PRO A 75 -17.31 9.07 15.28
N PHE A 76 -18.11 9.00 14.23
CA PHE A 76 -17.81 9.63 12.94
C PHE A 76 -19.06 10.22 12.28
N SER A 77 -18.83 11.09 11.30
CA SER A 77 -19.84 11.61 10.37
C SER A 77 -19.48 11.23 8.94
N GLU A 78 -20.50 11.15 8.08
CA GLU A 78 -20.35 10.95 6.64
C GLU A 78 -20.73 12.25 5.90
N GLU A 79 -19.93 12.66 4.93
CA GLU A 79 -20.26 13.77 4.03
C GLU A 79 -19.86 13.47 2.58
N ALA A 80 -20.45 14.17 1.61
CA ALA A 80 -20.06 14.03 0.21
C ALA A 80 -18.77 14.80 -0.09
N VAL A 81 -17.93 14.28 -0.98
CA VAL A 81 -16.71 14.96 -1.44
C VAL A 81 -17.03 15.77 -2.69
N SER A 82 -17.09 17.10 -2.57
CA SER A 82 -17.54 17.96 -3.68
C SER A 82 -16.67 17.86 -4.94
N GLN A 83 -15.39 17.53 -4.78
CA GLN A 83 -14.42 17.40 -5.88
C GLN A 83 -14.45 16.01 -6.55
N ILE A 84 -15.04 14.99 -5.91
CA ILE A 84 -15.05 13.60 -6.40
C ILE A 84 -16.50 13.11 -6.42
N PRO A 85 -17.18 13.13 -7.59
CA PRO A 85 -18.56 12.67 -7.71
C PRO A 85 -18.76 11.23 -7.20
N GLY A 86 -19.73 11.04 -6.31
CA GLY A 86 -20.05 9.73 -5.73
C GLY A 86 -19.18 9.30 -4.56
N ALA A 87 -18.08 9.99 -4.27
CA ALA A 87 -17.24 9.70 -3.12
C ALA A 87 -17.85 10.23 -1.81
N LYS A 88 -17.54 9.51 -0.73
CA LYS A 88 -17.90 9.89 0.64
C LYS A 88 -16.64 10.15 1.46
N LEU A 89 -16.72 11.07 2.42
CA LEU A 89 -15.72 11.30 3.43
C LEU A 89 -16.28 10.88 4.79
N PHE A 90 -15.59 9.94 5.43
CA PHE A 90 -15.84 9.52 6.80
C PHE A 90 -14.89 10.26 7.71
N LYS A 91 -15.42 11.05 8.65
CA LYS A 91 -14.62 11.91 9.51
C LYS A 91 -14.89 11.61 10.98
N SER A 92 -13.84 11.32 11.73
CA SER A 92 -13.91 11.26 13.20
C SER A 92 -14.46 12.58 13.77
N THR A 93 -15.26 12.53 14.83
CA THR A 93 -15.80 13.76 15.44
C THR A 93 -14.74 14.64 16.09
N SER A 94 -13.61 14.05 16.52
CA SER A 94 -12.40 14.76 16.94
C SER A 94 -11.69 15.49 15.79
N GLY A 95 -11.99 15.12 14.54
CA GLY A 95 -11.48 15.78 13.34
C GLY A 95 -10.03 15.45 12.97
N ASN A 96 -9.39 14.53 13.68
CA ASN A 96 -8.01 14.10 13.42
C ASN A 96 -7.91 12.92 12.44
N ILE A 97 -9.01 12.24 12.12
CA ILE A 97 -9.06 11.17 11.10
C ILE A 97 -10.09 11.49 10.02
N SER A 98 -9.67 11.43 8.77
CA SER A 98 -10.47 11.64 7.55
C SER A 98 -10.22 10.51 6.55
N LEU A 99 -11.22 9.65 6.32
CA LEU A 99 -11.10 8.51 5.42
C LEU A 99 -12.03 8.68 4.21
N TYR A 100 -11.43 8.70 3.01
CA TYR A 100 -12.13 8.87 1.74
C TYR A 100 -12.58 7.51 1.21
N CYS A 101 -13.88 7.39 0.94
CA CYS A 101 -14.49 6.24 0.27
C CYS A 101 -14.50 6.47 -1.24
N CYS A 102 -13.40 6.14 -1.92
CA CYS A 102 -13.25 6.27 -3.38
C CYS A 102 -12.06 5.45 -3.88
N SER A 103 -11.84 5.45 -5.20
CA SER A 103 -10.60 4.91 -5.75
C SER A 103 -9.44 5.79 -5.31
N ILE A 104 -8.28 5.18 -5.02
CA ILE A 104 -7.08 5.95 -4.70
C ILE A 104 -6.70 6.89 -5.85
N TYR A 105 -6.98 6.51 -7.09
CA TYR A 105 -6.67 7.32 -8.26
C TYR A 105 -7.54 8.58 -8.42
N ASP A 106 -8.61 8.71 -7.64
CA ASP A 106 -9.42 9.93 -7.56
C ASP A 106 -8.86 10.91 -6.52
N LEU A 107 -7.98 10.45 -5.63
CA LEU A 107 -7.29 11.34 -4.71
C LEU A 107 -6.31 12.23 -5.46
N THR A 108 -6.30 13.49 -5.08
CA THR A 108 -5.35 14.49 -5.57
C THR A 108 -4.98 15.42 -4.43
N SER A 109 -3.92 16.20 -4.63
CA SER A 109 -3.50 17.22 -3.67
C SER A 109 -4.49 18.39 -3.55
N THR A 110 -5.41 18.56 -4.50
CA THR A 110 -6.51 19.54 -4.36
C THR A 110 -7.62 19.04 -3.43
N VAL A 111 -7.76 17.72 -3.28
CA VAL A 111 -8.74 17.09 -2.38
C VAL A 111 -8.19 16.99 -0.96
N THR A 112 -6.95 16.51 -0.81
CA THR A 112 -6.37 16.15 0.49
C THR A 112 -5.29 17.13 0.98
N GLY A 113 -4.86 18.05 0.13
CA GLY A 113 -3.61 18.79 0.36
C GLY A 113 -2.38 17.91 0.07
N LYS A 114 -1.22 18.37 0.53
CA LYS A 114 -0.01 17.55 0.56
C LYS A 114 0.25 17.07 1.98
N VAL A 115 0.88 15.91 2.12
CA VAL A 115 1.12 15.26 3.42
C VAL A 115 2.59 15.29 3.83
N ASP A 116 2.82 15.33 5.14
CA ASP A 116 4.14 15.28 5.78
C ASP A 116 4.67 13.85 6.00
N GLY A 117 3.79 12.85 5.86
CA GLY A 117 4.16 11.45 6.01
C GLY A 117 3.20 10.53 5.26
N ILE A 118 3.73 9.40 4.79
CA ILE A 118 2.95 8.34 4.15
C ILE A 118 3.36 7.00 4.78
N TRP A 119 2.38 6.19 5.13
CA TRP A 119 2.55 4.81 5.53
C TRP A 119 1.95 3.89 4.46
N ASP A 120 2.80 3.35 3.60
CA ASP A 120 2.42 2.47 2.49
C ASP A 120 2.73 1.02 2.88
N ARG A 121 1.76 0.36 3.51
CA ARG A 121 1.85 -1.04 3.91
C ARG A 121 0.58 -1.77 3.50
N GLY A 122 0.72 -2.81 2.68
CA GLY A 122 -0.43 -3.47 2.07
C GLY A 122 -1.11 -2.64 0.98
N ALA A 123 -0.51 -1.51 0.54
CA ALA A 123 -1.05 -0.67 -0.51
C ALA A 123 -0.30 -0.87 -1.85
N LEU A 124 0.97 -0.48 -2.01
CA LEU A 124 1.72 -0.72 -3.27
C LEU A 124 1.71 -2.20 -3.68
N VAL A 125 1.87 -3.11 -2.71
CA VAL A 125 1.82 -4.56 -2.94
C VAL A 125 0.42 -5.09 -3.28
N ALA A 126 -0.65 -4.30 -3.09
CA ALA A 126 -2.00 -4.62 -3.51
C ALA A 126 -2.33 -4.07 -4.91
N VAL A 127 -1.56 -3.10 -5.40
CA VAL A 127 -1.72 -2.49 -6.72
C VAL A 127 -1.31 -3.47 -7.82
N ASN A 128 -2.15 -3.57 -8.85
CA ASN A 128 -1.88 -4.39 -10.03
C ASN A 128 -0.54 -3.98 -10.66
N PRO A 129 0.31 -4.93 -11.08
CA PRO A 129 1.64 -4.62 -11.63
C PRO A 129 1.63 -3.55 -12.72
N SER A 130 0.66 -3.61 -13.64
CA SER A 130 0.50 -2.66 -14.74
C SER A 130 0.18 -1.22 -14.31
N GLU A 131 -0.29 -1.01 -13.08
CA GLU A 131 -0.73 0.31 -12.59
C GLU A 131 0.30 0.96 -11.65
N ARG A 132 1.39 0.26 -11.32
CA ARG A 132 2.36 0.72 -10.31
C ARG A 132 3.05 2.03 -10.65
N GLU A 133 3.30 2.29 -11.93
CA GLU A 133 3.85 3.59 -12.36
C GLU A 133 2.87 4.73 -12.07
N ARG A 134 1.58 4.54 -12.39
CA ARG A 134 0.52 5.52 -12.10
C ARG A 134 0.37 5.73 -10.59
N TYR A 135 0.39 4.64 -9.82
CA TYR A 135 0.35 4.69 -8.36
C TYR A 135 1.55 5.47 -7.79
N ALA A 136 2.78 5.16 -8.23
CA ALA A 136 3.98 5.84 -7.76
C ALA A 136 3.93 7.36 -8.05
N GLN A 137 3.50 7.75 -9.24
CA GLN A 137 3.31 9.17 -9.60
C GLN A 137 2.29 9.86 -8.71
N LEU A 138 1.18 9.18 -8.39
CA LEU A 138 0.18 9.71 -7.46
C LEU A 138 0.77 9.92 -6.07
N ILE A 139 1.43 8.91 -5.49
CA ILE A 139 2.08 9.02 -4.17
C ILE A 139 3.06 10.20 -4.15
N LEU A 140 3.93 10.31 -5.14
CA LEU A 140 4.87 11.43 -5.28
C LEU A 140 4.17 12.79 -5.33
N SER A 141 3.00 12.88 -5.99
CA SER A 141 2.24 14.14 -6.10
C SER A 141 1.63 14.61 -4.78
N LEU A 142 1.32 13.68 -3.88
CA LEU A 142 0.76 13.93 -2.55
C LEU A 142 1.84 14.32 -1.53
N MET A 143 3.09 13.97 -1.79
CA MET A 143 4.21 14.32 -0.91
C MET A 143 4.51 15.84 -0.96
N ASN A 144 4.71 16.44 0.22
CA ASN A 144 5.41 17.71 0.35
C ASN A 144 6.93 17.50 0.46
N GLN A 145 7.71 18.58 0.45
CA GLN A 145 9.19 18.50 0.45
C GLN A 145 9.80 17.94 1.74
N LYS A 146 9.05 17.92 2.85
CA LYS A 146 9.49 17.35 4.12
C LYS A 146 8.91 15.96 4.36
N CYS A 147 8.21 15.41 3.37
CA CYS A 147 7.47 14.19 3.50
C CYS A 147 8.40 12.99 3.63
N HIS A 148 8.12 12.16 4.63
CA HIS A 148 8.75 10.85 4.81
C HIS A 148 7.74 9.77 4.45
N CYS A 149 8.00 9.01 3.39
CA CYS A 149 7.18 7.85 3.02
C CYS A 149 7.86 6.57 3.50
N LEU A 150 7.21 5.86 4.41
CA LEU A 150 7.58 4.52 4.82
C LEU A 150 6.85 3.52 3.93
N LEU A 151 7.61 2.82 3.09
CA LEU A 151 7.10 1.84 2.12
C LEU A 151 7.46 0.43 2.57
N VAL A 152 6.47 -0.46 2.63
CA VAL A 152 6.63 -1.88 2.94
C VAL A 152 6.32 -2.74 1.72
N THR A 153 7.31 -3.50 1.26
CA THR A 153 7.14 -4.49 0.19
C THR A 153 7.25 -5.93 0.69
N CYS A 154 6.81 -6.88 -0.12
CA CYS A 154 6.87 -8.31 0.20
C CYS A 154 7.82 -9.05 -0.76
N LEU A 155 8.74 -9.84 -0.21
CA LEU A 155 9.61 -10.76 -0.95
C LEU A 155 9.24 -12.22 -0.63
N TYR A 156 8.96 -12.98 -1.67
CA TYR A 156 8.64 -14.40 -1.64
C TYR A 156 8.81 -14.96 -3.06
N ASP A 157 8.69 -16.28 -3.28
CA ASP A 157 8.72 -16.86 -4.63
C ASP A 157 7.41 -16.56 -5.40
N PRO A 158 7.43 -15.69 -6.42
CA PRO A 158 6.20 -15.30 -7.14
C PRO A 158 5.64 -16.42 -8.02
N ASN A 159 6.36 -17.52 -8.23
CA ASN A 159 5.84 -18.70 -8.93
C ASN A 159 4.88 -19.51 -8.06
N LYS A 160 5.01 -19.42 -6.73
CA LYS A 160 4.19 -20.16 -5.77
C LYS A 160 2.90 -19.43 -5.40
N HIS A 161 2.89 -18.10 -5.44
CA HIS A 161 1.70 -17.28 -5.14
C HIS A 161 1.54 -16.13 -6.13
N LYS A 162 0.34 -15.96 -6.70
CA LYS A 162 0.06 -14.98 -7.76
C LYS A 162 -0.32 -13.59 -7.25
N GLY A 163 -0.35 -13.39 -5.93
CA GLY A 163 -0.80 -12.16 -5.30
C GLY A 163 -2.33 -11.99 -5.29
N PRO A 164 -2.83 -10.94 -4.64
CA PRO A 164 -2.11 -10.05 -3.72
C PRO A 164 -1.81 -10.73 -2.36
N PRO A 165 -0.86 -10.21 -1.55
CA PRO A 165 0.09 -9.15 -1.92
C PRO A 165 0.98 -9.66 -3.05
N PHE A 166 1.24 -8.80 -4.03
CA PHE A 166 2.13 -9.07 -5.14
C PHE A 166 3.59 -8.93 -4.70
N TYR A 167 4.48 -9.60 -5.43
CA TYR A 167 5.91 -9.45 -5.26
C TYR A 167 6.36 -8.08 -5.79
N VAL A 168 7.12 -7.34 -4.98
CA VAL A 168 7.70 -6.04 -5.35
C VAL A 168 9.16 -6.03 -4.94
N SER A 169 10.04 -6.13 -5.93
CA SER A 169 11.49 -6.23 -5.74
C SER A 169 12.16 -4.88 -5.46
N ASP A 170 13.35 -4.90 -4.86
CA ASP A 170 14.19 -3.71 -4.65
C ASP A 170 14.47 -2.95 -5.96
N SER A 171 14.65 -3.68 -7.07
CA SER A 171 14.84 -3.09 -8.40
C SER A 171 13.60 -2.36 -8.88
N GLU A 172 12.41 -2.87 -8.59
CA GLU A 172 11.16 -2.23 -8.96
C GLU A 172 10.91 -0.98 -8.11
N VAL A 173 11.18 -1.03 -6.79
CA VAL A 173 11.13 0.16 -5.92
C VAL A 173 12.06 1.26 -6.45
N LYS A 174 13.29 0.91 -6.84
CA LYS A 174 14.24 1.84 -7.47
C LYS A 174 13.73 2.39 -8.80
N SER A 175 13.09 1.56 -9.62
CA SER A 175 12.51 1.99 -10.90
C SER A 175 11.38 2.98 -10.72
N LEU A 176 10.46 2.71 -9.77
CA LEU A 176 9.28 3.52 -9.50
C LEU A 176 9.63 4.86 -8.86
N PHE A 177 10.53 4.87 -7.87
CA PHE A 177 10.76 6.05 -7.02
C PHE A 177 12.15 6.66 -7.15
N GLY A 178 13.16 5.92 -7.63
CA GLY A 178 14.57 6.32 -7.50
C GLY A 178 14.97 7.57 -8.29
N LYS A 179 14.19 7.94 -9.31
CA LYS A 179 14.39 9.20 -10.05
C LYS A 179 14.03 10.43 -9.18
N HIS A 180 12.99 10.31 -8.36
CA HIS A 180 12.40 11.45 -7.63
C HIS A 180 12.70 11.42 -6.13
N CYS A 181 13.05 10.25 -5.58
CA CYS A 181 13.33 10.07 -4.16
C CYS A 181 14.75 9.56 -3.92
N ASP A 182 15.30 9.96 -2.77
CA ASP A 182 16.32 9.20 -2.08
C ASP A 182 15.64 8.02 -1.37
N ILE A 183 16.17 6.81 -1.59
CA ILE A 183 15.62 5.55 -1.09
C ILE A 183 16.57 4.98 -0.06
N LYS A 184 16.13 4.91 1.19
CA LYS A 184 16.90 4.34 2.30
C LYS A 184 16.38 2.97 2.71
N TYR A 185 17.28 2.00 2.60
CA TYR A 185 17.37 0.77 3.39
C TYR A 185 16.99 0.95 4.86
N LEU A 186 15.83 0.49 5.36
CA LEU A 186 15.61 0.41 6.81
C LEU A 186 15.76 -1.01 7.34
N GLU A 187 14.93 -1.94 6.89
CA GLU A 187 14.86 -3.26 7.50
C GLU A 187 14.29 -4.32 6.56
N LYS A 188 14.64 -5.59 6.82
CA LYS A 188 14.02 -6.78 6.24
C LYS A 188 13.68 -7.75 7.37
N ARG A 189 12.42 -8.16 7.45
CA ARG A 189 11.90 -9.03 8.52
C ARG A 189 11.32 -10.30 7.93
N ASP A 190 11.58 -11.44 8.58
CA ASP A 190 10.85 -12.68 8.29
C ASP A 190 9.46 -12.55 8.90
N THR A 191 8.44 -12.63 8.05
CA THR A 191 7.03 -12.54 8.45
C THR A 191 6.23 -13.74 7.94
N LEU A 192 6.92 -14.87 7.67
CA LEU A 192 6.28 -16.12 7.31
C LEU A 192 5.33 -16.57 8.43
N SER A 193 4.09 -16.88 8.04
CA SER A 193 3.04 -17.34 8.95
C SER A 193 2.35 -18.56 8.38
N GLU A 194 1.50 -19.22 9.17
CA GLU A 194 0.68 -20.35 8.69
C GLU A 194 -0.21 -19.98 7.51
N ARG A 195 -0.62 -18.70 7.40
CA ARG A 195 -1.35 -18.18 6.24
C ARG A 195 -0.49 -18.25 4.97
N HIS A 196 0.75 -17.79 5.06
CA HIS A 196 1.69 -17.79 3.93
C HIS A 196 2.06 -19.22 3.52
N LYS A 197 2.20 -20.15 4.47
CA LYS A 197 2.43 -21.57 4.19
C LYS A 197 1.26 -22.20 3.40
N LYS A 198 0.01 -21.79 3.65
CA LYS A 198 -1.16 -22.24 2.86
C LYS A 198 -1.12 -21.76 1.40
N TRP A 199 -0.34 -20.73 1.09
CA TRP A 199 -0.07 -20.31 -0.29
C TRP A 199 1.06 -21.14 -0.95
N GLY A 200 1.61 -22.13 -0.24
CA GLY A 200 2.75 -22.92 -0.68
C GLY A 200 4.10 -22.26 -0.43
N LEU A 201 4.15 -21.13 0.27
CA LEU A 201 5.39 -20.41 0.55
C LEU A 201 6.19 -21.05 1.69
N ASP A 202 7.49 -21.16 1.47
CA ASP A 202 8.52 -21.56 2.43
C ASP A 202 9.28 -20.37 3.02
N SER A 203 9.13 -19.18 2.43
CA SER A 203 9.63 -17.92 2.97
C SER A 203 8.73 -16.76 2.58
N PHE A 204 8.63 -15.76 3.45
CA PHE A 204 7.89 -14.53 3.19
C PHE A 204 8.51 -13.41 4.03
N TRP A 205 9.03 -12.38 3.37
CA TRP A 205 9.75 -11.30 4.02
C TRP A 205 9.06 -9.98 3.75
N GLU A 206 8.93 -9.13 4.77
CA GLU A 206 8.63 -7.72 4.58
C GLU A 206 9.94 -6.92 4.49
N VAL A 207 10.02 -5.98 3.55
CA VAL A 207 11.14 -5.05 3.42
C VAL A 207 10.63 -3.63 3.57
N ILE A 208 11.27 -2.86 4.44
CA ILE A 208 10.88 -1.51 4.81
C ILE A 208 11.89 -0.52 4.23
N TYR A 209 11.37 0.45 3.49
CA TYR A 209 12.10 1.55 2.88
C TYR A 209 11.62 2.88 3.44
N LEU A 210 12.54 3.85 3.54
CA LEU A 210 12.21 5.25 3.71
C LEU A 210 12.48 5.99 2.40
N LEU A 211 11.46 6.65 1.86
CA LEU A 211 11.53 7.49 0.66
C LEU A 211 11.42 8.96 1.05
N MET A 212 12.32 9.79 0.51
CA MET A 212 12.36 11.23 0.71
C MET A 212 12.53 11.91 -0.64
N LEU A 213 11.76 12.97 -0.94
CA LEU A 213 11.92 13.71 -2.20
C LEU A 213 13.33 14.33 -2.31
N LYS A 214 13.86 14.36 -3.54
CA LYS A 214 15.12 15.02 -3.92
C LYS A 214 14.95 16.52 -4.19
#